data_AF-A0A660XX08-F1
#
_entry.id   AF-A0A660XX08-F1
#
_cell.length_a   1.000
_cell.length_b   1.000
_cell.length_c   1.000
_cell.angle_alpha   90.00
_cell.angle_beta   90.00
_cell.angle_gamma   90.00
#
_symmetry.space_group_name_H-M   'P 1'
#
loop_
_entity.id
_entity.type
_entity.pdbx_description
1 polymer ?
#
loop_
_entity_poly.entity_id
_entity_poly.type
_entity_poly.pdbx_seq_one_letter_code
_entity_poly.pdbx_strand_id
1 'polypeptide(L)'
;MRCIAQIKRRFDVAERTIILGRGKALRLLCVRDVDALLDREEYIREERLPYWAEVWASGVALARYIAEHPFPSEGTVLDLGCGIGTAGIAAALTGHRVLACDYDPDALAFARCNAHLNRVASRMRFKWVNWHRPALRGEFPYILGADILYDRDDIGPLVRFFDRYTAVGGKVLLANPDRGVEKMAWKDLEEIGFRMEAHDVVPVEEGDRIHRVHIRQWVRA
;
A
#
# COMPACT_ATOMS: atom_id res chain seq x y z
N MET A 1 17.04 3.40 -13.75
CA MET A 1 17.38 2.70 -15.01
C MET A 1 18.04 1.33 -14.80
N ARG A 2 19.13 1.18 -14.02
CA ARG A 2 19.70 -0.15 -13.70
C ARG A 2 18.71 -1.11 -13.01
N CYS A 3 17.89 -0.62 -12.09
CA CYS A 3 16.92 -1.47 -11.38
C CYS A 3 15.83 -2.03 -12.33
N ILE A 4 15.37 -1.24 -13.31
CA ILE A 4 14.36 -1.67 -14.29
C ILE A 4 14.94 -2.80 -15.15
N ALA A 5 16.21 -2.70 -15.55
CA ALA A 5 16.89 -3.76 -16.28
C ALA A 5 17.03 -5.04 -15.44
N GLN A 6 17.23 -4.93 -14.12
CA GLN A 6 17.25 -6.09 -13.22
C GLN A 6 15.89 -6.78 -13.14
N ILE A 7 14.80 -6.00 -13.00
CA ILE A 7 13.43 -6.53 -13.00
C ILE A 7 13.12 -7.23 -14.32
N LYS A 8 13.41 -6.59 -15.46
CA LYS A 8 13.15 -7.14 -16.80
C LYS A 8 13.89 -8.45 -17.12
N ARG A 9 14.92 -8.81 -16.36
CA ARG A 9 15.60 -10.12 -16.49
C ARG A 9 14.88 -11.24 -15.76
N ARG A 10 14.04 -10.92 -14.78
CA ARG A 10 13.34 -11.89 -13.93
C ARG A 10 11.84 -11.95 -14.22
N PHE A 11 11.27 -10.88 -14.79
CA PHE A 11 9.84 -10.72 -14.99
C PHE A 11 9.54 -10.15 -16.38
N ASP A 12 8.49 -10.65 -17.02
CA ASP A 12 7.83 -9.90 -18.09
C ASP A 12 6.98 -8.79 -17.46
N VAL A 13 7.20 -7.57 -17.93
CA VAL A 13 6.67 -6.36 -17.28
C VAL A 13 6.02 -5.44 -18.28
N ALA A 14 4.98 -4.75 -17.82
CA ALA A 14 4.32 -3.67 -18.52
C ALA A 14 4.47 -2.36 -17.74
N GLU A 15 4.33 -1.23 -18.44
CA GLU A 15 4.13 0.05 -17.80
C GLU A 15 2.65 0.40 -17.80
N ARG A 16 2.11 0.79 -16.64
CA ARG A 16 0.76 1.33 -16.48
C ARG A 16 0.84 2.79 -16.02
N THR A 17 -0.05 3.63 -16.54
CA THR A 17 -0.18 5.02 -16.07
C THR A 17 -1.50 5.16 -15.31
N ILE A 18 -1.42 5.62 -14.06
CA ILE A 18 -2.57 5.87 -13.21
C ILE A 18 -2.78 7.38 -13.12
N ILE A 19 -3.97 7.85 -13.52
CA ILE A 19 -4.35 9.24 -13.36
C ILE A 19 -4.79 9.46 -11.91
N LEU A 20 -4.11 10.39 -11.23
CA LEU A 20 -4.36 10.74 -9.83
C LEU A 20 -5.36 11.90 -9.67
N GLY A 21 -5.70 12.58 -10.77
CA GLY A 21 -6.50 13.80 -10.76
C GLY A 21 -5.65 15.07 -10.84
N ARG A 22 -6.28 16.21 -11.17
CA ARG A 22 -5.66 17.56 -11.26
C ARG A 22 -4.35 17.62 -12.08
N GLY A 23 -4.30 16.88 -13.19
CA GLY A 23 -3.13 16.82 -14.08
C GLY A 23 -1.94 16.01 -13.55
N LYS A 24 -2.08 15.33 -12.41
CA LYS A 24 -1.05 14.43 -11.86
C LYS A 24 -1.29 13.00 -12.33
N ALA A 25 -0.19 12.31 -12.61
CA ALA A 25 -0.21 10.90 -12.98
C ALA A 25 0.97 10.17 -12.33
N LEU A 26 0.77 8.88 -12.10
CA LEU A 26 1.74 7.94 -11.57
C LEU A 26 2.07 6.93 -12.67
N ARG A 27 3.35 6.67 -12.90
CA ARG A 27 3.80 5.60 -13.81
C ARG A 27 4.27 4.40 -13.00
N LEU A 28 3.76 3.22 -13.30
CA LEU A 28 4.09 1.99 -12.60
C LEU A 28 4.63 0.96 -13.59
N LEU A 29 5.80 0.42 -13.29
CA LEU A 29 6.21 -0.88 -13.79
C LEU A 29 5.49 -1.94 -12.96
N CYS A 30 4.80 -2.87 -13.62
CA CYS A 30 4.12 -4.01 -13.01
C CYS A 30 4.39 -5.28 -13.83
N VAL A 31 4.08 -6.44 -13.27
CA VAL A 31 4.12 -7.69 -14.03
C VAL A 31 3.03 -7.65 -15.09
N ARG A 32 3.33 -8.14 -16.30
CA ARG A 32 2.36 -8.09 -17.42
C ARG A 32 1.20 -9.04 -17.20
N ASP A 33 1.54 -10.26 -16.78
CA ASP A 33 0.62 -11.36 -16.54
C ASP A 33 0.96 -11.96 -15.17
N VAL A 34 0.07 -11.71 -14.19
CA VAL A 34 0.25 -12.18 -12.81
C VAL A 34 0.00 -13.68 -12.72
N ASP A 35 -0.87 -14.24 -13.57
CA ASP A 35 -1.18 -15.67 -13.57
C ASP A 35 0.04 -16.49 -13.98
N ALA A 36 0.88 -15.96 -14.87
CA ALA A 36 2.16 -16.56 -15.23
C ALA A 36 3.17 -16.67 -14.07
N LEU A 37 2.92 -16.03 -12.92
CA LEU A 37 3.73 -16.23 -11.71
C LEU A 37 3.29 -17.44 -10.89
N LEU A 38 2.03 -17.87 -11.00
CA LEU A 38 1.48 -19.00 -10.26
C LEU A 38 2.20 -20.32 -10.60
N ASP A 39 2.70 -20.44 -11.83
CA ASP A 39 3.42 -21.61 -12.31
C ASP A 39 4.88 -21.70 -11.80
N ARG A 40 5.35 -20.71 -11.02
CA ARG A 40 6.72 -20.75 -10.48
C ARG A 40 6.80 -21.65 -9.26
N GLU A 41 7.86 -22.45 -9.21
CA GLU A 41 8.11 -23.45 -8.15
C GLU A 41 8.09 -22.84 -6.74
N GLU A 42 8.55 -21.60 -6.56
CA GLU A 42 8.48 -20.86 -5.28
C GLU A 42 7.05 -20.73 -4.74
N TYR A 43 6.11 -20.25 -5.56
CA TYR A 43 4.73 -20.02 -5.15
C TYR A 43 3.97 -21.34 -4.94
N ILE A 44 4.28 -22.36 -5.75
CA ILE A 44 3.71 -23.70 -5.59
C ILE A 44 4.19 -24.34 -4.28
N ARG A 45 5.49 -24.27 -3.97
CA ARG A 45 6.07 -24.91 -2.78
C ARG A 45 5.67 -24.23 -1.49
N GLU A 46 5.46 -22.92 -1.51
CA GLU A 46 5.06 -22.12 -0.35
C GLU A 46 3.53 -21.96 -0.22
N GLU A 47 2.75 -22.54 -1.14
CA GLU A 47 1.29 -22.37 -1.25
C GLU A 47 0.87 -20.89 -1.18
N ARG A 48 1.69 -20.01 -1.77
CA ARG A 48 1.57 -18.56 -1.67
C ARG A 48 1.09 -17.98 -3.00
N LEU A 49 0.23 -16.97 -2.94
CA LEU A 49 -0.20 -16.23 -4.12
C LEU A 49 0.60 -14.93 -4.29
N PRO A 50 1.00 -14.56 -5.52
CA PRO A 50 1.82 -13.38 -5.82
C PRO A 50 0.99 -12.09 -5.81
N TYR A 51 0.17 -11.87 -4.77
CA TYR A 51 -0.73 -10.72 -4.68
C TYR A 51 -0.03 -9.38 -4.87
N TRP A 52 1.25 -9.28 -4.52
CA TRP A 52 2.04 -8.06 -4.71
C TRP A 52 2.16 -7.61 -6.17
N ALA A 53 2.05 -8.52 -7.14
CA ALA A 53 2.32 -8.26 -8.55
C ALA A 53 1.17 -7.52 -9.26
N GLU A 54 -0.02 -7.55 -8.67
CA GLU A 54 -1.23 -6.91 -9.17
C GLU A 54 -1.28 -5.41 -8.86
N VAL A 55 -1.88 -4.63 -9.76
CA VAL A 55 -2.14 -3.20 -9.49
C VAL A 55 -3.55 -3.06 -8.91
N TRP A 56 -3.69 -3.38 -7.63
CA TRP A 56 -5.00 -3.39 -6.96
C TRP A 56 -5.73 -2.06 -7.03
N ALA A 57 -7.04 -2.14 -7.29
CA ALA A 57 -7.96 -1.01 -7.26
C ALA A 57 -7.84 -0.21 -5.94
N SER A 58 -7.66 -0.90 -4.82
CA SER A 58 -7.48 -0.28 -3.50
C SER A 58 -6.25 0.64 -3.44
N GLY A 59 -5.14 0.23 -4.05
CA GLY A 59 -3.93 1.06 -4.14
C GLY A 59 -4.12 2.29 -5.03
N VAL A 60 -4.83 2.13 -6.16
CA VAL A 60 -5.18 3.23 -7.07
C VAL A 60 -6.12 4.24 -6.39
N ALA A 61 -7.14 3.75 -5.70
CA ALA A 61 -8.09 4.56 -4.95
C ALA A 61 -7.38 5.38 -3.86
N LEU A 62 -6.51 4.74 -3.07
CA LEU A 62 -5.76 5.42 -2.02
C LEU A 62 -4.79 6.47 -2.61
N ALA A 63 -4.13 6.16 -3.73
CA ALA A 63 -3.25 7.09 -4.42
C ALA A 63 -3.99 8.35 -4.92
N ARG A 64 -5.19 8.18 -5.50
CA ARG A 64 -6.08 9.29 -5.88
C ARG A 64 -6.50 10.11 -4.66
N TYR A 65 -6.95 9.42 -3.61
CA TYR A 65 -7.36 10.05 -2.36
C TYR A 65 -6.27 10.95 -1.77
N ILE A 66 -5.04 10.45 -1.65
CA ILE A 66 -3.89 11.20 -1.14
C ILE A 66 -3.56 12.41 -2.02
N ALA A 67 -3.67 12.28 -3.35
CA ALA A 67 -3.39 13.37 -4.28
C ALA A 67 -4.41 14.52 -4.16
N GLU A 68 -5.65 14.21 -3.80
CA GLU A 68 -6.74 15.17 -3.62
C GLU A 68 -6.78 15.76 -2.20
N HIS A 69 -6.39 14.98 -1.20
CA HIS A 69 -6.43 15.31 0.22
C HIS A 69 -5.01 15.30 0.83
N PRO A 70 -4.12 16.22 0.42
CA PRO A 70 -2.79 16.29 1.00
C PRO A 70 -2.90 16.63 2.49
N PHE A 71 -2.19 15.87 3.32
CA PHE A 71 -2.12 16.08 4.76
C PHE A 71 -0.79 16.72 5.17
N PRO A 72 -0.67 17.30 6.38
CA PRO A 72 0.55 17.95 6.85
C PRO A 72 1.80 17.09 6.67
N SER A 73 2.86 17.70 6.13
CA SER A 73 4.15 17.03 5.87
C SER A 73 5.01 16.88 7.13
N GLU A 74 4.41 16.27 8.16
CA GLU A 74 5.08 15.99 9.42
C GLU A 74 5.59 14.54 9.45
N GLY A 75 6.80 14.35 9.97
CA GLY A 75 7.41 13.02 10.12
C GLY A 75 7.60 12.24 8.81
N THR A 76 7.53 10.91 8.93
CA THR A 76 7.64 9.95 7.82
C THR A 76 6.32 9.20 7.72
N VAL A 77 5.78 9.06 6.52
CA VAL A 77 4.60 8.22 6.26
C VAL A 77 5.04 6.78 6.13
N LEU A 78 4.37 5.85 6.80
CA LEU A 78 4.56 4.42 6.60
C LEU A 78 3.57 3.91 5.55
N ASP A 79 4.06 3.26 4.51
CA ASP A 79 3.23 2.52 3.53
C ASP A 79 3.38 1.03 3.84
N LEU A 80 2.40 0.44 4.53
CA LEU A 80 2.43 -0.94 5.03
C LEU A 80 1.75 -1.89 4.03
N GLY A 81 2.43 -2.98 3.66
CA GLY A 81 1.97 -3.84 2.57
C GLY A 81 2.01 -3.08 1.24
N CYS A 82 3.12 -2.37 0.99
CA CYS A 82 3.18 -1.37 -0.08
C CYS A 82 3.05 -1.96 -1.49
N GLY A 83 3.22 -3.27 -1.66
CA GLY A 83 3.27 -3.93 -2.97
C GLY A 83 4.31 -3.26 -3.86
N ILE A 84 3.91 -2.92 -5.09
CA ILE A 84 4.73 -2.17 -6.04
C ILE A 84 4.86 -0.66 -5.76
N GLY A 85 4.37 -0.19 -4.61
CA GLY A 85 4.58 1.16 -4.07
C GLY A 85 3.53 2.22 -4.46
N THR A 86 2.35 1.82 -4.95
CA THR A 86 1.34 2.74 -5.52
C THR A 86 0.97 3.88 -4.58
N ALA A 87 0.54 3.57 -3.35
CA ALA A 87 0.09 4.58 -2.38
C ALA A 87 1.27 5.42 -1.84
N GLY A 88 2.38 4.77 -1.46
CA GLY A 88 3.57 5.45 -0.96
C GLY A 88 4.20 6.39 -1.98
N ILE A 89 4.21 6.05 -3.27
CA ILE A 89 4.70 6.96 -4.31
C ILE A 89 3.77 8.17 -4.45
N ALA A 90 2.45 7.99 -4.36
CA ALA A 90 1.51 9.11 -4.37
C ALA A 90 1.75 10.07 -3.19
N ALA A 91 1.97 9.55 -1.98
CA ALA A 91 2.37 10.37 -0.83
C ALA A 91 3.73 11.06 -1.03
N ALA A 92 4.71 10.39 -1.65
CA ALA A 92 6.00 11.01 -1.94
C ALA A 92 5.90 12.13 -2.99
N LEU A 93 4.99 12.00 -3.97
CA LEU A 93 4.68 13.02 -4.98
C LEU A 93 4.02 14.27 -4.39
N THR A 94 3.34 14.15 -3.25
CA THR A 94 2.80 15.31 -2.49
C THR A 94 3.82 15.91 -1.52
N GLY A 95 5.05 15.37 -1.47
CA GLY A 95 6.17 15.94 -0.73
C GLY A 95 6.53 15.20 0.57
N HIS A 96 5.86 14.10 0.92
CA HIS A 96 6.18 13.36 2.13
C HIS A 96 7.48 12.55 2.00
N ARG A 97 8.13 12.30 3.14
CA ARG A 97 9.08 11.19 3.27
C ARG A 97 8.29 9.92 3.55
N VAL A 98 8.67 8.82 2.91
CA VAL A 98 7.93 7.56 3.00
C VAL A 98 8.86 6.41 3.36
N LEU A 99 8.43 5.59 4.31
CA LEU A 99 8.98 4.26 4.54
C LEU A 99 7.98 3.25 3.95
N ALA A 100 8.33 2.65 2.82
CA ALA A 100 7.55 1.61 2.17
C ALA A 100 7.98 0.23 2.68
N CYS A 101 7.02 -0.56 3.14
CA CYS A 101 7.24 -1.83 3.81
C CYS A 101 6.40 -2.93 3.19
N ASP A 102 7.02 -4.06 2.92
CA ASP A 102 6.36 -5.26 2.42
C ASP A 102 7.07 -6.51 2.93
N TYR A 103 6.36 -7.64 2.95
CA TYR A 103 6.91 -8.95 3.25
C TYR A 103 7.56 -9.60 2.02
N ASP A 104 7.17 -9.21 0.81
CA ASP A 104 7.73 -9.76 -0.41
C ASP A 104 8.94 -8.93 -0.92
N PRO A 105 10.15 -9.52 -1.05
CA PRO A 105 11.32 -8.82 -1.55
C PRO A 105 11.19 -8.33 -3.01
N ASP A 106 10.44 -9.03 -3.86
CA ASP A 106 10.21 -8.64 -5.24
C ASP A 106 9.24 -7.46 -5.31
N ALA A 107 8.20 -7.42 -4.46
CA ALA A 107 7.36 -6.23 -4.29
C ALA A 107 8.20 -4.98 -3.98
N LEU A 108 9.11 -5.08 -3.01
CA LEU A 108 10.03 -3.99 -2.66
C LEU A 108 10.98 -3.61 -3.81
N ALA A 109 11.40 -4.58 -4.63
CA ALA A 109 12.23 -4.30 -5.80
C ALA A 109 11.45 -3.48 -6.85
N PHE A 110 10.19 -3.84 -7.11
CA PHE A 110 9.29 -3.07 -7.96
C PHE A 110 9.01 -1.68 -7.39
N ALA A 111 8.68 -1.57 -6.11
CA ALA A 111 8.45 -0.29 -5.43
C ALA A 111 9.64 0.66 -5.55
N ARG A 112 10.87 0.15 -5.38
CA ARG A 112 12.11 0.92 -5.61
C ARG A 112 12.19 1.44 -7.03
N CYS A 113 11.93 0.60 -8.03
CA CYS A 113 11.98 1.02 -9.42
C CYS A 113 10.90 2.03 -9.78
N ASN A 114 9.69 1.84 -9.27
CA ASN A 114 8.58 2.76 -9.48
C ASN A 114 8.85 4.12 -8.82
N ALA A 115 9.46 4.14 -7.64
CA ALA A 115 9.90 5.39 -7.03
C ALA A 115 10.95 6.13 -7.88
N HIS A 116 11.86 5.40 -8.54
CA HIS A 116 12.79 6.00 -9.51
C HIS A 116 12.08 6.51 -10.77
N LEU A 117 11.11 5.75 -11.29
CA LEU A 117 10.33 6.09 -12.49
C LEU A 117 9.56 7.40 -12.28
N ASN A 118 9.03 7.61 -11.07
CA ASN A 118 8.31 8.82 -10.68
C ASN A 118 9.21 9.90 -10.04
N ARG A 119 10.54 9.72 -10.05
CA ARG A 119 11.53 10.70 -9.52
C ARG A 119 11.36 11.06 -8.04
N VAL A 120 10.82 10.15 -7.23
CA VAL A 120 10.63 10.33 -5.77
C VAL A 120 11.53 9.45 -4.90
N ALA A 121 12.42 8.66 -5.51
CA ALA A 121 13.29 7.72 -4.79
C ALA A 121 14.11 8.35 -3.64
N SER A 122 14.49 9.63 -3.73
CA SER A 122 15.20 10.34 -2.65
C SER A 122 14.36 10.50 -1.38
N ARG A 123 13.03 10.57 -1.51
CA ARG A 123 12.05 10.70 -0.43
C ARG A 123 11.60 9.38 0.16
N MET A 124 11.90 8.26 -0.52
CA MET A 124 11.43 6.94 -0.10
C MET A 124 12.57 6.09 0.49
N ARG A 125 12.23 5.28 1.47
CA ARG A 125 13.04 4.17 1.99
C ARG A 125 12.20 2.90 1.94
N PHE A 126 12.86 1.75 1.85
CA PHE A 126 12.22 0.47 1.59
C PHE A 126 12.73 -0.55 2.57
N LYS A 127 11.83 -1.25 3.26
CA LYS A 127 12.21 -2.20 4.29
C LYS A 127 11.33 -3.44 4.25
N TRP A 128 11.98 -4.59 4.37
CA TRP A 128 11.26 -5.85 4.58
C TRP A 128 10.62 -5.84 5.97
N VAL A 129 9.32 -6.09 6.03
CA VAL A 129 8.56 -6.14 7.28
C VAL A 129 7.54 -7.27 7.22
N ASN A 130 7.56 -8.12 8.23
CA ASN A 130 6.46 -9.01 8.56
C ASN A 130 5.65 -8.38 9.69
N TRP A 131 4.37 -8.03 9.45
CA TRP A 131 3.51 -7.42 10.46
C TRP A 131 3.14 -8.34 11.63
N HIS A 132 3.35 -9.66 11.52
CA HIS A 132 3.21 -10.60 12.65
C HIS A 132 4.34 -10.45 13.66
N ARG A 133 5.54 -10.03 13.21
CA ARG A 133 6.73 -9.82 14.04
C ARG A 133 7.48 -8.57 13.61
N PRO A 134 6.85 -7.39 13.71
CA PRO A 134 7.38 -6.19 13.09
C PRO A 134 8.55 -5.64 13.90
N ALA A 135 9.64 -5.31 13.20
CA ALA A 135 10.84 -4.74 13.79
C ALA A 135 11.11 -3.33 13.22
N LEU A 136 10.21 -2.38 13.52
CA LEU A 136 10.37 -0.97 13.18
C LEU A 136 10.78 -0.16 14.42
N ARG A 137 11.30 1.04 14.19
CA ARG A 137 11.68 1.99 15.26
C ARG A 137 10.81 3.24 15.13
N GLY A 138 10.39 3.75 16.28
CA GLY A 138 9.56 4.96 16.36
C GLY A 138 8.12 4.71 15.96
N GLU A 139 7.35 5.79 15.98
CA GLU A 139 5.95 5.85 15.59
C GLU A 139 5.79 6.76 14.36
N PHE A 140 4.69 6.61 13.64
CA PHE A 140 4.41 7.32 12.40
C PHE A 140 3.16 8.19 12.55
N PRO A 141 3.19 9.45 12.08
CA PRO A 141 2.01 10.31 12.06
C PRO A 141 0.98 9.84 11.03
N TYR A 142 1.40 9.08 10.02
CA TYR A 142 0.53 8.49 9.01
C TYR A 142 0.97 7.07 8.68
N ILE A 143 0.02 6.13 8.70
CA ILE A 143 0.16 4.78 8.17
C ILE A 143 -0.85 4.59 7.04
N LEU A 144 -0.38 4.12 5.89
CA LEU A 144 -1.19 3.76 4.73
C LEU A 144 -1.29 2.24 4.64
N GLY A 145 -2.47 1.73 4.30
CA GLY A 145 -2.67 0.32 3.99
C GLY A 145 -3.74 0.16 2.91
N ALA A 146 -3.39 -0.45 1.79
CA ALA A 146 -4.31 -0.69 0.68
C ALA A 146 -4.46 -2.18 0.42
N ASP A 147 -5.68 -2.70 0.57
CA ASP A 147 -6.00 -4.13 0.44
C ASP A 147 -5.11 -5.02 1.32
N ILE A 148 -4.97 -4.66 2.61
CA ILE A 148 -4.20 -5.46 3.59
C ILE A 148 -5.09 -6.19 4.60
N LEU A 149 -6.41 -5.95 4.59
CA LEU A 149 -7.39 -6.56 5.50
C LEU A 149 -8.23 -7.65 4.81
N TYR A 150 -7.60 -8.49 4.00
CA TYR A 150 -8.28 -9.57 3.27
C TYR A 150 -8.25 -10.91 3.98
N ASP A 151 -7.21 -11.18 4.78
CA ASP A 151 -7.06 -12.40 5.56
C ASP A 151 -7.54 -12.18 7.00
N ARG A 152 -8.36 -13.11 7.50
CA ARG A 152 -8.87 -13.07 8.88
C ARG A 152 -7.74 -13.22 9.89
N ASP A 153 -6.73 -14.03 9.59
CA ASP A 153 -5.63 -14.32 10.50
C ASP A 153 -4.68 -13.12 10.64
N ASP A 154 -4.71 -12.19 9.69
CA ASP A 154 -3.93 -10.96 9.70
C ASP A 154 -4.59 -9.80 10.47
N ILE A 155 -5.89 -9.87 10.77
CA ILE A 155 -6.62 -8.78 11.43
C ILE A 155 -6.00 -8.44 12.80
N GLY A 156 -5.88 -9.43 13.69
CA GLY A 156 -5.29 -9.21 15.02
C GLY A 156 -3.85 -8.69 14.98
N PRO A 157 -2.94 -9.29 14.19
CA PRO A 157 -1.60 -8.76 13.92
C PRO A 157 -1.59 -7.31 13.43
N LEU A 158 -2.44 -6.95 12.48
CA LEU A 158 -2.51 -5.59 11.92
C LEU A 158 -3.03 -4.58 12.93
N VAL A 159 -4.05 -4.90 13.73
CA VAL A 159 -4.54 -4.03 14.80
C VAL A 159 -3.41 -3.75 15.81
N ARG A 160 -2.69 -4.78 16.26
CA ARG A 160 -1.52 -4.62 17.15
C ARG A 160 -0.39 -3.81 16.49
N PHE A 161 -0.22 -3.95 15.19
CA PHE A 161 0.73 -3.15 14.43
C PHE A 161 0.34 -1.66 14.48
N PHE A 162 -0.92 -1.34 14.23
CA PHE A 162 -1.41 0.04 14.25
C PHE A 162 -1.30 0.66 15.65
N ASP A 163 -1.66 -0.07 16.70
CA ASP A 163 -1.48 0.39 18.09
C ASP A 163 -0.02 0.75 18.37
N ARG A 164 0.90 -0.15 17.99
CA ARG A 164 2.31 0.00 18.31
C ARG A 164 3.00 1.13 17.55
N TYR A 165 2.60 1.38 16.31
CA TYR A 165 3.36 2.22 15.39
C TYR A 165 2.67 3.49 14.96
N THR A 166 1.40 3.73 15.32
CA THR A 166 0.75 5.01 15.05
C THR A 166 1.06 5.98 16.19
N ALA A 167 1.57 7.17 15.87
CA ALA A 167 1.80 8.19 16.89
C ALA A 167 0.48 8.61 17.56
N VAL A 168 0.53 9.16 18.78
CA VAL A 168 -0.64 9.83 19.37
C VAL A 168 -1.10 10.97 18.46
N GLY A 169 -2.39 11.02 18.14
CA GLY A 169 -2.95 11.93 17.11
C GLY A 169 -2.62 11.55 15.67
N GLY A 170 -1.83 10.50 15.46
CA GLY A 170 -1.49 9.95 14.15
C GLY A 170 -2.66 9.22 13.51
N LYS A 171 -2.58 9.02 12.20
CA LYS A 171 -3.69 8.54 11.37
C LYS A 171 -3.34 7.27 10.61
N VAL A 172 -4.31 6.36 10.48
CA VAL A 172 -4.24 5.17 9.63
C VAL A 172 -5.27 5.31 8.52
N LEU A 173 -4.81 5.33 7.27
CA LEU A 173 -5.66 5.39 6.08
C LEU A 173 -5.73 3.99 5.47
N LEU A 174 -6.92 3.39 5.52
CA LEU A 174 -7.17 2.02 5.05
C LEU A 174 -8.10 2.03 3.85
N ALA A 175 -7.62 1.48 2.73
CA ALA A 175 -8.36 1.37 1.48
C ALA A 175 -8.72 -0.08 1.21
N ASN A 176 -10.01 -0.44 1.23
CA ASN A 176 -10.45 -1.82 1.00
C ASN A 176 -11.81 -1.86 0.25
N PRO A 177 -12.11 -2.91 -0.53
CA PRO A 177 -13.33 -3.03 -1.32
C PRO A 177 -14.55 -3.58 -0.53
N ASP A 178 -14.54 -3.50 0.80
CA ASP A 178 -15.61 -3.92 1.72
C ASP A 178 -16.07 -5.39 1.55
N ARG A 179 -15.13 -6.35 1.73
CA ARG A 179 -15.38 -7.80 1.55
C ARG A 179 -15.91 -8.49 2.81
N GLY A 180 -16.07 -7.76 3.91
CA GLY A 180 -16.63 -8.21 5.18
C GLY A 180 -15.59 -8.56 6.25
N VAL A 181 -14.42 -9.09 5.87
CA VAL A 181 -13.37 -9.51 6.83
C VAL A 181 -12.82 -8.30 7.59
N GLU A 182 -12.62 -7.18 6.89
CA GLU A 182 -12.13 -5.92 7.47
C GLU A 182 -13.01 -5.36 8.59
N LYS A 183 -14.29 -5.77 8.68
CA LYS A 183 -15.22 -5.32 9.73
C LYS A 183 -14.78 -5.73 11.13
N MET A 184 -14.03 -6.82 11.24
CA MET A 184 -13.44 -7.25 12.52
C MET A 184 -12.41 -6.22 13.02
N ALA A 185 -11.62 -5.63 12.12
CA ALA A 185 -10.60 -4.64 12.50
C ALA A 185 -11.21 -3.36 13.08
N TRP A 186 -12.40 -2.94 12.63
CA TRP A 186 -13.02 -1.69 13.09
C TRP A 186 -13.33 -1.72 14.57
N LYS A 187 -13.96 -2.80 15.03
CA LYS A 187 -14.28 -2.99 16.44
C LYS A 187 -13.00 -3.04 17.28
N ASP A 188 -12.02 -3.83 16.84
CA ASP A 188 -10.78 -4.00 17.59
C ASP A 188 -10.00 -2.67 17.68
N LEU A 189 -10.01 -1.85 16.63
CA LEU A 189 -9.42 -0.50 16.62
C LEU A 189 -10.11 0.44 17.62
N GLU A 190 -11.44 0.43 17.68
CA GLU A 190 -12.20 1.24 18.66
C GLU A 190 -11.86 0.84 20.10
N GLU A 191 -11.73 -0.45 20.38
CA GLU A 191 -11.39 -0.97 21.71
C GLU A 191 -9.99 -0.52 22.19
N ILE A 192 -9.05 -0.29 21.28
CA ILE A 192 -7.70 0.20 21.59
C ILE A 192 -7.55 1.72 21.42
N GLY A 193 -8.65 2.46 21.35
CA GLY A 193 -8.65 3.93 21.40
C GLY A 193 -8.48 4.63 20.06
N PHE A 194 -8.64 3.94 18.93
CA PHE A 194 -8.75 4.60 17.64
C PHE A 194 -10.20 5.05 17.39
N ARG A 195 -10.37 6.13 16.63
CA ARG A 195 -11.69 6.61 16.19
C ARG A 195 -11.69 6.84 14.69
N MET A 196 -12.76 6.46 14.00
CA MET A 196 -12.92 6.79 12.59
C MET A 196 -13.29 8.27 12.44
N GLU A 197 -12.47 9.04 11.73
CA GLU A 197 -12.71 10.47 11.48
C GLU A 197 -13.37 10.72 10.12
N ALA A 198 -13.09 9.87 9.14
CA ALA A 198 -13.60 10.02 7.78
C ALA A 198 -13.78 8.66 7.11
N HIS A 199 -14.77 8.61 6.22
CA HIS A 199 -15.04 7.47 5.35
C HIS A 199 -15.49 7.99 3.98
N ASP A 200 -14.69 7.72 2.97
CA ASP A 200 -14.93 8.07 1.58
C ASP A 200 -15.04 6.82 0.71
N VAL A 201 -15.70 6.94 -0.45
CA VAL A 201 -15.79 5.86 -1.44
C VAL A 201 -15.24 6.36 -2.77
N VAL A 202 -14.16 5.73 -3.24
CA VAL A 202 -13.46 6.11 -4.47
C VAL A 202 -13.74 5.05 -5.54
N PRO A 203 -14.38 5.40 -6.66
CA PRO A 203 -14.55 4.48 -7.78
C PRO A 203 -13.25 4.30 -8.55
N VAL A 204 -12.94 3.06 -8.90
CA VAL A 204 -11.80 2.69 -9.76
C VAL A 204 -12.31 1.81 -10.89
N GLU A 205 -12.10 2.27 -12.12
CA GLU A 205 -12.46 1.56 -13.34
C GLU A 205 -11.34 0.58 -13.72
N GLU A 206 -11.71 -0.66 -14.00
CA GLU A 206 -10.84 -1.71 -14.51
C GLU A 206 -11.58 -2.47 -15.63
N GLY A 207 -11.24 -2.15 -16.89
CA GLY A 207 -12.02 -2.61 -18.04
C GLY A 207 -13.48 -2.15 -17.94
N ASP A 208 -14.42 -3.09 -18.01
CA ASP A 208 -15.85 -2.82 -17.88
C ASP A 208 -16.35 -2.84 -16.42
N ARG A 209 -15.47 -3.07 -15.45
CA ARG A 209 -15.82 -3.16 -14.02
C ARG A 209 -15.51 -1.86 -13.30
N ILE A 210 -16.37 -1.51 -12.35
CA ILE A 210 -16.15 -0.39 -11.42
C ILE A 210 -16.03 -0.96 -10.01
N HIS A 211 -14.83 -0.84 -9.44
CA HIS A 211 -14.54 -1.19 -8.05
C HIS A 211 -14.84 0.01 -7.16
N ARG A 212 -15.74 -0.15 -6.19
CA ARG A 212 -15.97 0.85 -5.15
C ARG A 212 -15.06 0.56 -3.97
N VAL A 213 -14.01 1.37 -3.81
CA VAL A 213 -13.06 1.21 -2.71
C VAL A 213 -13.41 2.16 -1.60
N HIS A 214 -13.51 1.65 -0.37
CA HIS A 214 -13.78 2.42 0.82
C HIS A 214 -12.45 2.86 1.44
N ILE A 215 -12.25 4.17 1.58
CA ILE A 215 -11.11 4.78 2.27
C ILE A 215 -11.58 5.18 3.67
N ARG A 216 -11.00 4.60 4.71
CA ARG A 216 -11.34 4.89 6.10
C ARG A 216 -10.12 5.48 6.81
N GLN A 217 -10.30 6.65 7.40
CA GLN A 217 -9.27 7.32 8.18
C GLN A 217 -9.56 7.12 9.67
N TRP A 218 -8.64 6.45 10.34
CA TRP A 218 -8.66 6.23 11.78
C TRP A 218 -7.63 7.13 12.46
N VAL A 219 -7.98 7.77 13.56
CA VAL A 219 -7.05 8.56 14.40
C VAL A 219 -6.80 7.85 15.71
N ARG A 220 -5.56 7.83 16.19
CA ARG A 220 -5.20 7.37 17.53
C ARG A 220 -5.47 8.49 18.53
N ALA A 221 -6.35 8.26 19.51
CA ALA A 221 -6.63 9.23 20.57
C ALA A 221 -5.44 9.45 21.51
#